data_AF-L1J932-F1
#
_entry.id   AF-L1J932-F1
#
_cell.length_a   1.000
_cell.length_b   1.000
_cell.length_c   1.000
_cell.angle_alpha   90.00
_cell.angle_beta   90.00
_cell.angle_gamma   90.00
#
_symmetry.space_group_name_H-M   'P 1'
#
loop_
_entity.id
_entity.type
_entity.pdbx_description
1 polymer ?
#
loop_
_entity_poly.entity_id
_entity_poly.type
_entity_poly.pdbx_seq_one_letter_code
_entity_poly.pdbx_strand_id
1 'polypeptide(L)'
;MPSTVVIASILTAFPLAASAAAPEWLEPTRSSLDIGLALFSLLFFLRIPLTWYPQMDLNQFPQNIVAWPTEPFCKLVRLAVPPLFGVDISPIVLYGVLSFIREIFLGQQGVLTMIANK
;
A
#
# COMPACT_ATOMS: atom_id res chain seq x y z
N MET A 1 -23.34 52.90 -27.39
CA MET A 1 -22.82 51.56 -27.69
C MET A 1 -22.41 50.87 -26.39
N PRO A 2 -23.30 50.10 -25.73
CA PRO A 2 -23.00 49.40 -24.47
C PRO A 2 -23.01 47.87 -24.61
N SER A 3 -22.72 47.32 -25.79
CA SER A 3 -23.04 45.92 -26.11
C SER A 3 -21.87 44.93 -26.10
N THR A 4 -20.62 45.37 -25.99
CA THR A 4 -19.46 44.45 -26.06
C THR A 4 -18.83 44.16 -24.69
N VAL A 5 -18.84 45.12 -23.77
CA VAL A 5 -18.22 44.98 -22.44
C VAL A 5 -19.02 44.04 -21.54
N VAL A 6 -20.36 44.09 -21.61
CA VAL A 6 -21.24 43.27 -20.77
C VAL A 6 -21.15 41.77 -21.13
N ILE A 7 -20.92 41.45 -22.41
CA ILE A 7 -20.75 40.06 -22.88
C ILE A 7 -19.43 39.48 -22.34
N ALA A 8 -18.36 40.28 -22.30
CA ALA A 8 -17.07 39.85 -21.74
C ALA A 8 -17.15 39.60 -20.22
N SER A 9 -17.96 40.37 -19.48
CA SER A 9 -18.15 40.18 -18.04
C SER A 9 -18.98 38.94 -17.68
N ILE A 10 -19.83 38.46 -18.60
CA ILE A 10 -20.63 37.25 -18.39
C ILE A 10 -19.79 35.97 -18.59
N LEU A 11 -18.74 36.02 -19.43
CA LEU A 11 -17.80 34.89 -19.56
C LEU A 11 -16.80 34.75 -18.40
N THR A 12 -16.54 35.83 -17.65
CA THR A 12 -15.66 35.80 -16.47
C THR A 12 -16.37 35.37 -15.18
N ALA A 13 -17.69 35.22 -15.22
CA ALA A 13 -18.53 34.90 -14.05
C ALA A 13 -19.03 33.45 -14.03
N PHE A 14 -18.56 32.60 -14.95
CA PHE A 14 -18.58 31.18 -14.68
C PHE A 14 -17.46 30.94 -13.66
N PRO A 15 -17.73 30.42 -12.46
CA PRO A 15 -16.64 29.86 -11.69
C PRO A 15 -16.03 28.82 -12.63
N LEU A 16 -14.77 29.02 -13.01
CA LEU A 16 -13.93 28.02 -13.62
C LEU A 16 -14.26 26.74 -12.86
N ALA A 17 -15.06 25.87 -13.50
CA ALA A 17 -15.76 24.80 -12.83
C ALA A 17 -14.73 24.09 -11.99
N ALA A 18 -14.95 24.10 -10.66
CA ALA A 18 -14.01 23.69 -9.64
C ALA A 18 -13.01 22.69 -10.22
N SER A 19 -11.79 23.16 -10.49
CA SER A 19 -10.69 22.22 -10.64
C SER A 19 -10.74 21.45 -9.33
N ALA A 20 -11.21 20.21 -9.38
CA ALA A 20 -11.36 19.38 -8.21
C ALA A 20 -9.93 19.01 -7.83
N ALA A 21 -9.22 19.98 -7.24
CA ALA A 21 -7.88 19.83 -6.73
C ALA A 21 -7.89 18.56 -5.88
N ALA A 22 -6.83 17.77 -6.03
CA ALA A 22 -6.70 16.53 -5.29
C ALA A 22 -6.98 16.80 -3.80
N PRO A 23 -7.78 15.95 -3.14
CA PRO A 23 -8.12 16.16 -1.75
C PRO A 23 -6.85 16.34 -0.91
N GLU A 24 -6.82 17.31 0.00
CA GLU A 24 -5.63 17.63 0.79
C GLU A 24 -5.13 16.44 1.63
N TRP A 25 -6.03 15.54 2.00
CA TRP A 25 -5.72 14.32 2.76
C TRP A 25 -5.07 13.23 1.90
N LEU A 26 -5.10 13.32 0.56
CA LEU A 26 -4.69 12.25 -0.34
C LEU A 26 -3.20 11.95 -0.25
N GLU A 27 -2.36 12.97 -0.43
CA GLU A 27 -0.90 12.82 -0.43
C GLU A 27 -0.34 12.27 0.88
N PRO A 28 -0.68 12.80 2.07
CA PRO A 28 -0.19 12.23 3.32
C PRO A 28 -0.70 10.80 3.53
N THR A 29 -1.93 10.49 3.09
CA THR A 29 -2.48 9.13 3.19
C THR A 29 -1.72 8.17 2.26
N ARG A 30 -1.47 8.59 1.01
CA ARG A 30 -0.74 7.82 0.00
C ARG A 30 0.67 7.49 0.48
N SER A 31 1.39 8.50 0.96
CA SER A 31 2.77 8.34 1.45
C SER A 31 2.83 7.43 2.68
N SER A 32 1.95 7.67 3.67
CA SER A 32 1.92 6.86 4.89
C SER A 32 1.59 5.39 4.59
N LEU A 33 0.64 5.16 3.67
CA LEU A 33 0.23 3.83 3.23
C LEU A 33 1.36 3.14 2.45
N ASP A 34 2.02 3.84 1.53
CA ASP A 34 3.13 3.30 0.75
C ASP A 34 4.29 2.85 1.64
N ILE A 35 4.73 3.72 2.54
CA ILE A 35 5.79 3.40 3.50
C ILE A 35 5.39 2.23 4.39
N GLY A 36 4.16 2.24 4.92
CA GLY A 36 3.66 1.17 5.79
C GLY A 36 3.61 -0.20 5.07
N LEU A 37 3.04 -0.25 3.87
CA LEU A 37 2.98 -1.47 3.08
C LEU A 37 4.36 -1.92 2.63
N ALA A 38 5.25 -1.02 2.25
CA ALA A 38 6.62 -1.35 1.85
C ALA A 38 7.41 -1.95 3.01
N LEU A 39 7.37 -1.33 4.19
CA LEU A 39 8.02 -1.85 5.40
C LEU A 39 7.45 -3.21 5.80
N PHE A 40 6.14 -3.36 5.79
CA PHE A 40 5.51 -4.61 6.17
C PHE A 40 5.77 -5.73 5.16
N SER A 41 5.78 -5.41 3.86
CA SER A 41 6.21 -6.34 2.81
C SER A 41 7.67 -6.73 2.97
N LEU A 42 8.55 -5.79 3.36
CA LEU A 42 9.95 -6.07 3.64
C LEU A 42 10.10 -7.06 4.81
N LEU A 43 9.29 -6.96 5.87
CA LEU A 43 9.31 -7.93 6.96
C LEU A 43 8.94 -9.33 6.46
N PHE A 44 7.92 -9.49 5.63
CA PHE A 44 7.60 -10.81 5.05
C PHE A 44 8.70 -11.31 4.11
N PHE A 45 9.28 -10.42 3.31
CA PHE A 45 10.40 -10.76 2.44
C PHE A 45 11.59 -11.29 3.25
N LEU A 46 11.96 -10.61 4.34
CA LEU A 46 13.01 -11.07 5.26
C LEU A 46 12.61 -12.34 6.00
N ARG A 47 11.32 -12.55 6.29
CA ARG A 47 10.83 -13.77 6.94
C ARG A 47 11.03 -15.01 6.08
N ILE A 48 10.99 -14.90 4.75
CA ILE A 48 11.17 -16.04 3.82
C ILE A 48 12.48 -16.81 4.08
N PRO A 49 13.68 -16.21 3.98
CA PRO A 49 14.93 -16.94 4.25
C PRO A 49 15.01 -17.42 5.70
N LEU A 50 14.44 -16.70 6.68
CA LEU A 50 14.40 -17.15 8.08
C LEU A 50 13.65 -18.49 8.23
N THR A 51 12.69 -18.80 7.36
CA THR A 51 11.98 -20.10 7.38
C THR A 51 12.82 -21.24 6.82
N TRP A 52 13.86 -20.95 6.04
CA TRP A 52 14.77 -21.96 5.47
C TRP A 52 15.83 -22.42 6.48
N TYR A 53 16.07 -21.64 7.55
CA TYR A 53 17.05 -21.95 8.59
C TYR A 53 16.35 -22.26 9.93
N PRO A 54 15.75 -23.46 10.09
CA PRO A 54 14.99 -23.82 11.29
C PRO A 54 15.83 -23.89 12.57
N GLN A 55 17.16 -23.88 12.45
CA GLN A 55 18.08 -23.87 13.59
C GLN A 55 18.21 -22.49 14.27
N MET A 56 17.74 -21.42 13.62
CA MET A 56 17.82 -20.06 14.16
C MET A 56 16.71 -19.81 15.19
N ASP A 57 17.05 -19.25 16.34
CA ASP A 57 16.06 -18.82 17.31
C ASP A 57 15.35 -17.54 16.83
N LEU A 58 14.05 -17.66 16.59
CA LEU A 58 13.20 -16.57 16.12
C LEU A 58 12.83 -15.57 17.23
N ASN A 59 13.08 -15.92 18.49
CA ASN A 59 12.87 -15.02 19.63
C ASN A 59 14.13 -14.24 20.01
N GLN A 60 15.27 -14.56 19.41
CA GLN A 60 16.51 -13.83 19.61
C GLN A 60 16.60 -12.60 18.71
N PHE A 61 17.31 -11.57 19.16
CA PHE A 61 17.66 -10.42 18.32
C PHE A 61 18.77 -10.81 17.33
N PRO A 62 18.68 -10.42 16.04
CA PRO A 62 17.71 -9.50 15.44
C PRO A 62 16.45 -10.15 14.83
N GLN A 63 16.36 -11.47 14.83
CA GLN A 63 15.30 -12.24 14.15
C GLN A 63 13.90 -11.89 14.68
N ASN A 64 13.79 -11.63 15.97
CA ASN A 64 12.54 -11.29 16.65
C ASN A 64 11.85 -10.04 16.08
N ILE A 65 12.60 -9.06 15.58
CA ILE A 65 12.07 -7.84 14.92
C ILE A 65 11.21 -8.23 13.72
N VAL A 66 11.60 -9.29 13.00
CA VAL A 66 10.88 -9.75 11.81
C VAL A 66 9.83 -10.79 12.20
N ALA A 67 10.17 -11.72 13.10
CA ALA A 67 9.31 -12.83 13.45
C ALA A 67 8.05 -12.37 14.21
N TRP A 68 8.18 -11.56 15.25
CA TRP A 68 7.04 -11.14 16.08
C TRP A 68 5.92 -10.43 15.32
N PRO A 69 6.19 -9.39 14.51
CA PRO A 69 5.12 -8.68 13.80
C PRO A 69 4.49 -9.50 12.67
N THR A 70 5.22 -10.46 12.07
CA THR A 70 4.71 -11.28 10.96
C THR A 70 3.98 -12.54 11.42
N GLU A 71 4.32 -13.08 12.59
CA GLU A 71 3.80 -14.35 13.12
C GLU A 71 2.26 -14.42 13.23
N PRO A 72 1.51 -13.41 13.73
CA PRO A 72 0.06 -13.53 13.85
C PRO A 72 -0.62 -13.72 12.48
N PHE A 73 -0.10 -13.07 11.44
CA PHE A 73 -0.60 -13.20 10.08
C PHE A 73 -0.20 -14.54 9.46
N CYS A 74 1.07 -14.96 9.65
CA CYS A 74 1.52 -16.27 9.20
C CYS A 74 0.70 -17.39 9.84
N LYS A 75 0.43 -17.32 11.16
CA LYS A 75 -0.38 -18.32 11.86
C LYS A 75 -1.79 -18.44 11.29
N LEU A 76 -2.41 -17.33 10.89
CA LEU A 76 -3.71 -17.32 10.24
C LEU A 76 -3.66 -18.00 8.86
N VAL A 77 -2.65 -17.68 8.04
CA VAL A 77 -2.49 -18.26 6.71
C VAL A 77 -2.12 -19.74 6.76
N ARG A 78 -1.37 -20.19 7.77
CA ARG A 78 -1.02 -21.61 7.99
C ARG A 78 -2.25 -22.50 8.17
N LEU A 79 -3.40 -21.95 8.57
CA LEU A 79 -4.66 -22.70 8.65
C LEU A 79 -5.17 -23.11 7.26
N ALA A 80 -4.90 -22.30 6.24
CA ALA A 80 -5.32 -22.54 4.86
C ALA A 80 -4.20 -23.17 4.01
N VAL A 81 -2.95 -22.77 4.24
CA VAL A 81 -1.78 -23.22 3.49
C VAL A 81 -0.77 -23.83 4.46
N PRO A 82 -0.76 -25.17 4.63
CA PRO A 82 0.20 -25.80 5.52
C PRO A 82 1.64 -25.65 5.00
N PRO A 83 2.65 -25.77 5.88
CA PRO A 83 4.05 -25.75 5.47
C PRO A 83 4.34 -26.83 4.40
N LEU A 84 5.10 -26.47 3.37
CA LEU A 84 5.56 -27.42 2.35
C LEU A 84 7.06 -27.66 2.53
N PHE A 85 7.48 -28.92 2.45
CA PHE A 85 8.89 -29.32 2.60
C PHE A 85 9.55 -28.86 3.92
N GLY A 86 8.76 -28.74 5.00
CA GLY A 86 9.27 -28.25 6.29
C GLY A 86 9.56 -26.75 6.32
N VAL A 87 9.25 -26.03 5.24
CA VAL A 87 9.39 -24.59 5.10
C VAL A 87 8.00 -23.93 5.16
N ASP A 88 7.89 -22.86 5.94
CA ASP A 88 6.67 -22.07 5.99
C ASP A 88 6.55 -21.16 4.76
N ILE A 89 5.55 -21.42 3.92
CA ILE A 89 5.26 -20.66 2.69
C ILE A 89 4.32 -19.47 2.96
N SER A 90 3.72 -19.40 4.15
CA SER A 90 2.81 -18.31 4.53
C SER A 90 3.39 -16.91 4.31
N PRO A 91 4.68 -16.63 4.60
CA PRO A 91 5.28 -15.34 4.32
C PRO A 91 5.29 -14.98 2.82
N ILE A 92 5.47 -15.97 1.94
CA ILE A 92 5.45 -15.76 0.48
C ILE A 92 4.04 -15.37 0.02
N VAL A 93 3.04 -16.09 0.52
CA VAL A 93 1.63 -15.81 0.23
C VAL A 93 1.26 -14.41 0.71
N LEU A 94 1.63 -14.06 1.95
CA LEU A 94 1.36 -12.75 2.52
C LEU A 94 2.10 -11.62 1.79
N TYR A 95 3.35 -11.84 1.37
CA TYR A 95 4.07 -10.90 0.52
C TYR A 95 3.36 -10.66 -0.82
N GLY A 96 2.86 -11.73 -1.45
CA GLY A 96 2.08 -11.64 -2.69
C GLY A 96 0.77 -10.86 -2.49
N VAL A 97 0.04 -11.15 -1.41
CA VAL A 97 -1.20 -10.44 -1.06
C VAL A 97 -0.93 -8.96 -0.79
N LEU A 98 0.11 -8.62 -0.03
CA LEU A 98 0.49 -7.23 0.22
C LEU A 98 0.90 -6.50 -1.05
N SER A 99 1.64 -7.16 -1.95
CA SER A 99 2.02 -6.58 -3.24
C SER A 99 0.78 -6.29 -4.10
N PHE A 100 -0.20 -7.19 -4.09
CA PHE A 100 -1.46 -6.99 -4.79
C PHE A 100 -2.28 -5.84 -4.21
N ILE A 101 -2.37 -5.74 -2.88
CA ILE A 101 -3.01 -4.60 -2.19
C ILE A 101 -2.30 -3.30 -2.58
N ARG A 102 -0.96 -3.28 -2.57
CA ARG A 102 -0.18 -2.10 -2.97
C ARG A 102 -0.49 -1.68 -4.40
N GLU A 103 -0.60 -2.62 -5.33
CA GLU A 103 -0.94 -2.31 -6.73
C GLU A 103 -2.35 -1.73 -6.86
N ILE A 104 -3.35 -2.29 -6.16
CA ILE A 104 -4.73 -1.78 -6.21
C ILE A 104 -4.83 -0.36 -5.64
N PHE A 105 -4.14 -0.06 -4.54
CA PHE A 105 -4.27 1.26 -3.90
C PHE A 105 -3.33 2.30 -4.49
N LEU A 106 -2.07 1.93 -4.72
CA LEU A 106 -0.95 2.84 -4.99
C LEU A 106 -0.30 2.65 -6.36
N GLY A 107 -0.67 1.58 -7.07
CA GLY A 107 -0.13 1.24 -8.38
C GLY A 107 -0.43 2.28 -9.46
N GLN A 108 0.03 2.03 -10.68
CA GLN A 108 -0.15 2.96 -11.80
C GLN A 108 -1.63 3.18 -12.12
N GLN A 109 -2.43 2.12 -11.99
CA GLN A 109 -3.89 2.14 -12.12
C GLN A 109 -4.59 2.13 -10.75
N GLY A 110 -3.85 2.42 -9.67
CA GLY A 110 -4.34 2.33 -8.31
C GLY A 110 -5.38 3.39 -8.00
N VAL A 111 -6.32 3.08 -7.09
CA VAL A 111 -7.44 3.95 -6.73
C VAL A 111 -6.96 5.34 -6.30
N LEU A 112 -5.91 5.41 -5.48
CA LEU A 112 -5.38 6.70 -5.00
C LEU A 112 -4.67 7.49 -6.12
N THR A 113 -4.03 6.79 -7.07
CA THR A 113 -3.41 7.40 -8.24
C THR A 113 -4.44 8.01 -9.18
N MET A 114 -5.57 7.32 -9.39
CA MET A 114 -6.67 7.80 -10.20
C MET A 114 -7.38 9.01 -9.58
N ILE A 115 -7.43 9.10 -8.25
CA ILE A 115 -7.97 10.27 -7.54
C ILE A 115 -7.02 11.47 -7.66
N ALA A 116 -5.70 11.24 -7.63
CA ALA A 116 -4.68 12.29 -7.76
C ALA A 116 -4.63 12.91 -9.16
N ASN A 117 -4.78 12.08 -10.21
CA ASN A 117 -4.62 12.47 -11.61
C ASN A 117 -5.94 12.90 -12.29
N LYS A 118 -6.89 13.44 -11.51
CA LYS A 118 -8.17 13.94 -12.02
C LYS A 118 -8.05 15.26 -12.77
#